data_AF-A0A1U7S6Q7-F1
#
_entry.id   AF-A0A1U7S6Q7-F1
#
_cell.length_a   1.000
_cell.length_b   1.000
_cell.length_c   1.000
_cell.angle_alpha   90.00
_cell.angle_beta   90.00
_cell.angle_gamma   90.00
#
_symmetry.space_group_name_H-M   'P 1'
#
loop_
_entity.id
_entity.type
_entity.pdbx_description
1 polymer ?
#
loop_
_entity_poly.entity_id
_entity_poly.type
_entity_poly.pdbx_seq_one_letter_code
_entity_poly.pdbx_strand_id
1 'polypeptide(L)'
;MRTHDSVSILIFNTSRQCFVVVKQFRPAVYMCEMERHQPQDFQHKDQECWYPVANPIPAASGVTYELCAGIVDNPELSLEEIACKEVLEECGYDVPISDLKRITSYRSGVGVTGSKQTMFYAEVTDQMKTGEGGGQPEEGELIEVIEIPLQDSMKFAFDENFPKTMGVIFSFMWFQNHRAQEQLEK
;
A
#
# COMPACT_ATOMS: atom_id res chain seq x y z
N MET A 1 -21.30 -0.55 8.64
CA MET A 1 -20.16 -0.74 7.71
C MET A 1 -19.63 -2.13 7.93
N ARG A 2 -19.60 -2.99 6.89
CA ARG A 2 -18.99 -4.32 6.99
C ARG A 2 -17.51 -4.14 6.70
N THR A 3 -16.66 -4.55 7.64
CA THR A 3 -15.21 -4.53 7.46
C THR A 3 -14.76 -5.87 6.88
N HIS A 4 -13.85 -5.84 5.91
CA HIS A 4 -13.25 -7.02 5.31
C HIS A 4 -11.84 -7.24 5.86
N ASP A 5 -11.42 -8.51 5.94
CA ASP A 5 -10.00 -8.84 6.05
C ASP A 5 -9.29 -8.46 4.73
N SER A 6 -7.95 -8.43 4.72
CA SER A 6 -7.18 -7.99 3.55
C SER A 6 -5.86 -8.74 3.38
N VAL A 7 -5.26 -8.60 2.22
CA VAL A 7 -3.89 -9.01 1.92
C VAL A 7 -3.03 -7.79 1.59
N SER A 8 -1.72 -7.89 1.80
CA SER A 8 -0.74 -6.92 1.32
C SER A 8 0.54 -7.63 0.85
N ILE A 9 1.22 -7.08 -0.15
CA ILE A 9 2.33 -7.76 -0.82
C ILE A 9 3.54 -6.85 -0.90
N LEU A 10 4.66 -7.30 -0.34
CA LEU A 10 5.97 -6.75 -0.65
C LEU A 10 6.47 -7.36 -1.95
N ILE A 11 6.68 -6.54 -2.98
CA ILE A 11 7.17 -6.99 -4.28
C ILE A 11 8.60 -6.52 -4.45
N PHE A 12 9.51 -7.44 -4.77
CA PHE A 12 10.90 -7.12 -5.08
C PHE A 12 11.24 -7.50 -6.52
N ASN A 13 11.54 -6.51 -7.35
CA ASN A 13 12.00 -6.74 -8.71
C ASN A 13 13.50 -7.06 -8.69
N THR A 14 13.82 -8.31 -9.01
CA THR A 14 15.19 -8.84 -9.00
C THR A 14 16.00 -8.37 -10.22
N SER A 15 15.36 -8.07 -11.35
CA SER A 15 16.01 -7.54 -12.55
C SER A 15 16.59 -6.15 -12.32
N ARG A 16 15.88 -5.31 -11.56
CA ARG A 16 16.23 -3.90 -11.32
C ARG A 16 16.67 -3.59 -9.89
N GLN A 17 16.65 -4.57 -9.00
CA GLN A 17 17.02 -4.43 -7.58
C GLN A 17 16.26 -3.30 -6.89
N CYS A 18 14.94 -3.28 -7.07
CA CYS A 18 14.05 -2.28 -6.47
C CYS A 18 12.79 -2.94 -5.89
N PHE A 19 12.22 -2.31 -4.86
CA PHE A 19 10.88 -2.63 -4.40
C PHE A 19 9.86 -1.96 -5.30
N VAL A 20 8.79 -2.69 -5.61
CA VAL A 20 7.60 -2.14 -6.27
C VAL A 20 6.59 -1.84 -5.17
N VAL A 21 6.23 -0.56 -5.07
CA VAL A 21 5.20 -0.06 -4.16
C VAL A 21 4.19 0.73 -4.97
N VAL A 22 3.06 1.05 -4.36
CA VAL A 22 2.03 1.88 -5.00
C VAL A 22 1.92 3.22 -4.28
N LYS A 23 1.44 4.24 -4.98
CA LYS A 23 0.95 5.46 -4.33
C LYS A 23 -0.41 5.85 -4.88
N GLN A 24 -1.27 6.36 -4.01
CA GLN A 24 -2.63 6.76 -4.36
C GLN A 24 -3.14 7.83 -3.40
N PHE A 25 -4.18 8.57 -3.81
CA PHE A 25 -4.81 9.60 -2.98
C PHE A 25 -5.77 8.95 -1.97
N ARG A 26 -5.59 9.25 -0.68
CA ARG A 26 -6.48 8.82 0.40
C ARG A 26 -7.25 10.03 0.94
N PRO A 27 -8.57 10.15 0.67
CA PRO A 27 -9.36 11.30 1.12
C PRO A 27 -9.29 11.55 2.62
N ALA A 28 -9.28 10.49 3.44
CA ALA A 28 -9.17 10.63 4.89
C ALA A 28 -7.86 11.29 5.33
N VAL A 29 -6.74 10.95 4.69
CA VAL A 29 -5.44 11.58 4.95
C VAL A 29 -5.47 13.05 4.58
N TYR A 30 -5.99 13.35 3.37
CA TYR A 30 -6.15 14.73 2.90
C TYR A 30 -7.00 15.57 3.85
N MET A 31 -8.14 15.04 4.31
CA MET A 31 -9.03 15.76 5.24
C MET A 31 -8.37 16.02 6.60
N CYS A 32 -7.58 15.06 7.11
CA CYS A 32 -6.80 15.29 8.32
C CYS A 32 -5.71 16.35 8.12
N GLU A 33 -5.00 16.35 6.98
CA GLU A 33 -4.03 17.39 6.67
C GLU A 33 -4.70 18.76 6.54
N MET A 34 -5.86 18.83 5.88
CA MET A 34 -6.67 20.04 5.82
C MET A 34 -7.05 20.58 7.19
N GLU A 35 -7.57 19.73 8.09
CA GLU A 35 -7.93 20.13 9.46
C GLU A 35 -6.72 20.65 10.24
N ARG A 36 -5.52 20.07 10.04
CA ARG A 36 -4.27 20.56 10.66
C ARG A 36 -3.86 21.93 10.13
N HIS A 37 -3.99 22.17 8.83
CA HIS A 37 -3.60 23.44 8.20
C HIS A 37 -4.63 24.55 8.45
N GLN A 38 -5.92 24.19 8.55
CA GLN A 38 -7.05 25.12 8.62
C GLN A 38 -8.07 24.67 9.67
N PRO A 39 -7.70 24.61 10.97
CA PRO A 39 -8.56 24.06 12.01
C PRO A 39 -9.87 24.85 12.19
N GLN A 40 -9.89 26.13 11.84
CA GLN A 40 -11.07 27.00 11.95
C GLN A 40 -12.23 26.51 11.06
N ASP A 41 -11.91 25.96 9.89
CA ASP A 41 -12.92 25.47 8.93
C ASP A 41 -13.63 24.20 9.43
N PHE A 42 -13.09 23.55 10.47
CA PHE A 42 -13.62 22.30 11.04
C PHE A 42 -14.29 22.49 12.41
N GLN A 43 -14.37 23.74 12.93
CA GLN A 43 -14.94 24.04 14.25
C GLN A 43 -16.47 24.04 14.30
N HIS A 44 -17.16 24.20 13.16
CA HIS A 44 -18.62 24.29 13.09
C HIS A 44 -19.23 23.03 12.46
N LYS A 45 -19.34 21.95 13.24
CA LYS A 45 -19.88 20.64 12.79
C LYS A 45 -21.41 20.58 12.67
N ASP A 46 -22.13 21.59 13.16
CA ASP A 46 -23.59 21.54 13.37
C ASP A 46 -24.42 22.23 12.26
N GLN A 47 -23.81 22.70 11.17
CA GLN A 47 -24.57 23.23 10.04
C GLN A 47 -24.56 22.25 8.87
N GLU A 48 -25.73 21.66 8.59
CA GLU A 48 -26.05 20.96 7.34
C GLU A 48 -26.07 21.94 6.15
N CYS A 49 -24.94 22.60 5.89
CA CYS A 49 -24.76 23.48 4.76
C CYS A 49 -23.51 23.03 4.02
N TRP A 50 -23.69 22.71 2.75
CA TRP A 50 -22.60 22.33 1.86
C TRP A 50 -21.78 23.59 1.56
N TYR A 51 -20.68 23.78 2.28
CA TYR A 51 -19.76 24.89 2.03
C TYR A 51 -18.59 24.39 1.18
N PRO A 52 -18.31 25.00 0.01
CA PRO A 52 -17.08 24.71 -0.70
C PRO A 52 -15.89 25.08 0.19
N VAL A 53 -14.89 24.20 0.26
CA VAL A 53 -13.62 24.48 0.91
C VAL A 53 -13.02 25.73 0.28
N ALA A 54 -12.96 26.83 1.04
CA ALA A 54 -12.55 28.12 0.50
C ALA A 54 -11.08 28.13 0.05
N ASN A 55 -10.23 27.36 0.72
CA ASN A 55 -8.77 27.36 0.52
C ASN A 55 -8.21 25.93 0.51
N PRO A 56 -8.44 25.12 -0.55
CA PRO A 56 -7.93 23.75 -0.59
C PRO A 56 -6.40 23.73 -0.56
N ILE A 57 -5.82 22.72 0.10
CA ILE A 57 -4.38 22.43 0.06
C ILE A 57 -4.05 21.60 -1.20
N PRO A 58 -2.77 21.44 -1.60
CA PRO A 58 -2.42 20.61 -2.74
C PRO A 58 -2.92 19.16 -2.59
N ALA A 59 -3.51 18.57 -3.64
CA ALA A 59 -3.99 17.19 -3.61
C ALA A 59 -2.89 16.17 -3.22
N ALA A 60 -1.61 16.49 -3.52
CA ALA A 60 -0.46 15.71 -3.10
C ALA A 60 -0.38 15.50 -1.58
N SER A 61 -0.94 16.40 -0.76
CA SER A 61 -1.02 16.23 0.70
C SER A 61 -1.88 15.05 1.15
N GLY A 62 -2.70 14.50 0.26
CA GLY A 62 -3.48 13.27 0.50
C GLY A 62 -2.86 12.01 -0.07
N VAL A 63 -1.72 12.10 -0.75
CA VAL A 63 -1.09 10.95 -1.42
C VAL A 63 -0.24 10.17 -0.42
N THR A 64 -0.42 8.86 -0.39
CA THR A 64 0.31 7.94 0.48
C THR A 64 1.03 6.87 -0.35
N TYR A 65 2.20 6.46 0.12
CA TYR A 65 2.95 5.31 -0.39
C TYR A 65 2.58 4.06 0.40
N GLU A 66 2.21 3.00 -0.32
CA GLU A 66 1.58 1.81 0.23
C GLU A 66 2.13 0.55 -0.43
N LEU A 67 1.93 -0.59 0.22
CA LEU A 67 2.12 -1.88 -0.44
C LEU A 67 0.91 -2.14 -1.35
N CYS A 68 1.12 -2.92 -2.41
CA CYS A 68 0.01 -3.51 -3.16
C CYS A 68 -0.87 -4.31 -2.19
N ALA A 69 -2.20 -4.12 -2.26
CA ALA A 69 -3.11 -4.65 -1.26
C ALA A 69 -4.56 -4.74 -1.75
N GLY A 70 -5.26 -5.80 -1.33
CA GLY A 70 -6.65 -6.05 -1.69
C GLY A 70 -7.50 -6.50 -0.51
N ILE A 71 -8.81 -6.29 -0.61
CA ILE A 71 -9.77 -6.80 0.37
C ILE A 71 -10.11 -8.27 0.09
N VAL A 72 -10.48 -9.00 1.12
CA VAL A 72 -11.02 -10.36 1.01
C VAL A 72 -12.54 -10.26 0.95
N ASP A 73 -13.06 -10.14 -0.26
CA ASP A 73 -14.48 -10.01 -0.56
C ASP A 73 -15.07 -11.22 -1.31
N ASN A 74 -14.22 -12.00 -1.99
CA ASN A 74 -14.59 -13.24 -2.64
C ASN A 74 -14.21 -14.47 -1.78
N PRO A 75 -15.18 -15.19 -1.18
CA PRO A 75 -14.90 -16.34 -0.32
C PRO A 75 -14.43 -17.59 -1.07
N GLU A 76 -14.51 -17.62 -2.40
CA GLU A 76 -14.06 -18.74 -3.23
C GLU A 76 -12.55 -18.69 -3.52
N LEU A 77 -11.94 -17.51 -3.33
CA LEU A 77 -10.50 -17.31 -3.55
C LEU A 77 -9.72 -17.47 -2.24
N SER A 78 -8.58 -18.14 -2.34
CA SER A 78 -7.53 -18.14 -1.32
C SER A 78 -6.89 -16.75 -1.18
N LEU A 79 -6.18 -16.53 -0.08
CA LEU A 79 -5.46 -15.27 0.16
C LEU A 79 -4.36 -15.06 -0.88
N GLU A 80 -3.72 -16.15 -1.30
CA GLU A 80 -2.68 -16.16 -2.32
C GLU A 80 -3.25 -15.81 -3.71
N GLU A 81 -4.42 -16.36 -4.07
CA GLU A 81 -5.10 -16.00 -5.33
C GLU A 81 -5.49 -14.53 -5.36
N ILE A 82 -6.03 -14.00 -4.26
CA ILE A 82 -6.34 -12.56 -4.14
C ILE A 82 -5.04 -11.76 -4.29
N ALA A 83 -3.97 -12.12 -3.57
CA ALA A 83 -2.70 -11.41 -3.64
C ALA A 83 -2.11 -11.38 -5.07
N CYS A 84 -2.13 -12.49 -5.80
CA CYS A 84 -1.68 -12.52 -7.20
C CYS A 84 -2.55 -11.63 -8.11
N LYS A 85 -3.87 -11.61 -7.92
CA LYS A 85 -4.77 -10.76 -8.69
C LYS A 85 -4.47 -9.27 -8.48
N GLU A 86 -4.29 -8.85 -7.22
CA GLU A 86 -3.94 -7.46 -6.88
C GLU A 86 -2.58 -7.05 -7.46
N VAL A 87 -1.59 -7.94 -7.39
CA VAL A 87 -0.25 -7.66 -7.95
C VAL A 87 -0.32 -7.45 -9.48
N LEU A 88 -1.17 -8.22 -10.17
CA LEU A 88 -1.39 -8.04 -11.60
C LEU A 88 -2.14 -6.73 -11.89
N GLU A 89 -3.19 -6.44 -11.12
CA GLU A 89 -4.06 -5.29 -11.34
C GLU A 89 -3.41 -3.95 -10.97
N GLU A 90 -2.92 -3.83 -9.75
CA GLU A 90 -2.33 -2.60 -9.24
C GLU A 90 -0.91 -2.38 -9.78
N CYS A 91 -0.12 -3.46 -9.90
CA CYS A 91 1.31 -3.38 -10.19
C CYS A 91 1.71 -3.94 -11.56
N GLY A 92 0.82 -4.62 -12.28
CA GLY A 92 1.06 -5.12 -13.64
C GLY A 92 1.96 -6.35 -13.74
N TYR A 93 2.21 -7.07 -12.65
CA TYR A 93 3.07 -8.26 -12.64
C TYR A 93 2.25 -9.54 -12.54
N ASP A 94 2.51 -10.50 -13.42
CA ASP A 94 1.91 -11.84 -13.37
C ASP A 94 2.78 -12.76 -12.50
N VAL A 95 2.39 -12.96 -11.24
CA VAL A 95 3.12 -13.74 -10.24
C VAL A 95 2.47 -15.10 -10.04
N PRO A 96 3.20 -16.22 -10.20
CA PRO A 96 2.69 -17.54 -9.85
C PRO A 96 2.38 -17.66 -8.36
N ILE A 97 1.24 -18.28 -8.01
CA ILE A 97 0.83 -18.54 -6.63
C ILE A 97 1.92 -19.26 -5.82
N SER A 98 2.66 -20.18 -6.46
CA SER A 98 3.75 -20.95 -5.83
C SER A 98 4.91 -20.09 -5.34
N ASP A 99 5.05 -18.87 -5.86
CA ASP A 99 6.19 -18.00 -5.62
C ASP A 99 5.89 -16.98 -4.50
N LEU A 100 4.63 -16.88 -4.08
CA LEU A 100 4.23 -16.09 -2.92
C LEU A 100 4.76 -16.73 -1.62
N LYS A 101 5.48 -15.94 -0.84
CA LYS A 101 5.95 -16.33 0.50
C LYS A 101 5.17 -15.54 1.54
N ARG A 102 4.46 -16.23 2.42
CA ARG A 102 3.76 -15.57 3.53
C ARG A 102 4.77 -15.00 4.52
N ILE A 103 4.69 -13.69 4.80
CA ILE A 103 5.49 -13.03 5.84
C ILE A 103 4.82 -13.23 7.21
N THR A 104 3.63 -12.65 7.41
CA THR A 104 2.94 -12.64 8.70
C THR A 104 1.47 -12.25 8.58
N SER A 105 0.75 -12.15 9.69
CA SER A 105 -0.59 -11.56 9.75
C SER A 105 -0.77 -10.78 11.04
N TYR A 106 -1.54 -9.68 10.98
CA TYR A 106 -1.78 -8.76 12.09
C TYR A 106 -3.17 -8.14 12.05
N ARG A 107 -3.55 -7.45 13.12
CA ARG A 107 -4.80 -6.67 13.19
C ARG A 107 -4.55 -5.24 12.73
N SER A 108 -5.33 -4.78 11.75
CA SER A 108 -5.30 -3.42 11.22
C SER A 108 -6.49 -2.61 11.73
N GLY A 109 -6.30 -1.30 11.87
CA GLY A 109 -7.34 -0.37 12.29
C GLY A 109 -7.99 -0.76 13.63
N VAL A 110 -7.22 -1.19 14.63
CA VAL A 110 -7.73 -1.81 15.88
C VAL A 110 -8.78 -0.98 16.63
N GLY A 111 -8.79 0.34 16.51
CA GLY A 111 -9.78 1.23 17.13
C GLY A 111 -10.99 1.58 16.24
N VAL A 112 -11.00 1.15 14.98
CA VAL A 112 -12.01 1.55 13.98
C VAL A 112 -12.61 0.33 13.26
N THR A 113 -11.76 -0.53 12.70
CA THR A 113 -12.19 -1.64 11.84
C THR A 113 -11.90 -3.02 12.42
N GLY A 114 -10.77 -3.21 13.12
CA GLY A 114 -10.37 -4.49 13.72
C GLY A 114 -10.08 -5.63 12.72
N SER A 115 -9.95 -5.30 11.43
CA SER A 115 -9.69 -6.26 10.34
C SER A 115 -8.38 -7.02 10.53
N LYS A 116 -8.31 -8.25 10.00
CA LYS A 116 -7.04 -8.98 9.87
C LYS A 116 -6.43 -8.65 8.50
N GLN A 117 -5.13 -8.38 8.47
CA GLN A 117 -4.36 -8.27 7.23
C GLN A 117 -3.30 -9.38 7.19
N THR A 118 -3.14 -10.04 6.04
CA THR A 118 -2.09 -11.05 5.80
C THR A 118 -1.08 -10.49 4.81
N MET A 119 0.20 -10.48 5.19
CA MET A 119 1.26 -9.93 4.36
C MET A 119 2.05 -11.04 3.67
N PHE A 120 2.28 -10.88 2.37
CA PHE A 120 3.08 -11.75 1.52
C PHE A 120 4.31 -11.03 0.94
N TYR A 121 5.23 -11.82 0.41
CA TYR A 121 6.40 -11.40 -0.34
C TYR A 121 6.42 -12.10 -1.70
N ALA A 122 6.75 -11.38 -2.76
CA ALA A 122 6.95 -11.90 -4.10
C ALA A 122 8.25 -11.35 -4.71
N GLU A 123 8.98 -12.21 -5.40
CA GLU A 123 10.04 -11.79 -6.32
C GLU A 123 9.47 -11.71 -7.73
N VAL A 124 9.82 -10.65 -8.44
CA VAL A 124 9.43 -10.46 -9.84
C VAL A 124 10.64 -10.16 -10.71
N THR A 125 10.45 -10.32 -12.02
CA THR A 125 11.40 -9.90 -13.04
C THR A 125 10.69 -9.00 -14.05
N ASP A 126 11.46 -8.31 -14.90
CA ASP A 126 10.89 -7.48 -15.96
C ASP A 126 10.11 -8.32 -17.00
N GLN A 127 10.37 -9.62 -17.11
CA GLN A 127 9.61 -10.53 -17.99
C GLN A 127 8.20 -10.83 -17.45
N MET A 128 7.98 -10.65 -16.16
CA MET A 128 6.68 -10.86 -15.52
C MET A 128 5.77 -9.62 -15.61
N LYS A 129 6.29 -8.48 -16.11
CA LYS A 129 5.53 -7.24 -16.30
C LYS A 129 4.65 -7.37 -17.55
N THR A 130 3.39 -7.70 -17.36
CA THR A 130 2.40 -7.95 -18.44
C THR A 130 1.46 -6.77 -18.69
N GLY A 131 1.45 -5.79 -17.78
CA GLY A 131 0.72 -4.53 -17.94
C GLY A 131 1.34 -3.39 -17.14
N GLU A 132 0.81 -2.17 -17.31
CA GLU A 132 1.30 -1.00 -16.57
C GLU A 132 0.90 -1.03 -15.08
N GLY A 133 -0.16 -1.76 -14.75
CA GLY A 133 -0.83 -1.68 -13.45
C GLY A 133 -1.77 -0.48 -13.40
N GLY A 134 -2.14 -0.04 -12.19
CA GLY A 134 -2.89 1.20 -11.97
C GLY A 134 -4.25 1.04 -11.30
N GLY A 135 -4.66 -0.18 -10.95
CA GLY A 135 -5.96 -0.44 -10.31
C GLY A 135 -7.14 -0.38 -11.30
N GLN A 136 -8.35 -0.35 -10.77
CA GLN A 136 -9.59 -0.21 -11.54
C GLN A 136 -10.17 1.22 -11.45
N PRO A 137 -10.09 2.03 -12.53
CA PRO A 137 -10.66 3.38 -12.53
C PRO A 137 -12.18 3.43 -12.30
N GLU A 138 -12.90 2.38 -12.69
CA GLU A 138 -14.35 2.25 -12.46
C GLU A 138 -14.70 2.10 -10.98
N GLU A 139 -13.75 1.59 -10.18
CA GLU A 139 -13.86 1.46 -8.71
C GLU A 139 -13.28 2.69 -7.98
N GLY A 140 -12.82 3.69 -8.73
CA GLY A 140 -12.21 4.91 -8.21
C GLY A 140 -10.74 4.75 -7.84
N GLU A 141 -10.11 3.67 -8.28
CA GLU A 141 -8.69 3.42 -8.05
C GLU A 141 -7.86 4.12 -9.12
N LEU A 142 -7.04 5.06 -8.67
CA LEU A 142 -6.08 5.79 -9.49
C LEU A 142 -4.71 5.59 -8.85
N ILE A 143 -4.12 4.44 -9.16
CA ILE A 143 -2.89 4.00 -8.54
C ILE A 143 -1.71 4.28 -9.46
N GLU A 144 -0.61 4.77 -8.89
CA GLU A 144 0.66 4.89 -9.58
C GLU A 144 1.66 3.89 -8.99
N VAL A 145 2.29 3.10 -9.88
CA VAL A 145 3.35 2.16 -9.52
C VAL A 145 4.67 2.90 -9.35
N ILE A 146 5.32 2.71 -8.22
CA ILE A 146 6.58 3.37 -7.85
C ILE A 146 7.65 2.34 -7.57
N GLU A 147 8.86 2.64 -8.01
CA GLU A 147 10.03 1.81 -7.74
C GLU A 147 10.97 2.49 -6.77
N ILE A 148 11.31 1.77 -5.70
CA ILE A 148 12.24 2.24 -4.68
C ILE A 148 13.48 1.36 -4.75
N PRO A 149 14.63 1.90 -5.20
CA PRO A 149 15.87 1.15 -5.25
C PRO A 149 16.19 0.53 -3.89
N LEU A 150 16.68 -0.71 -3.88
CA LEU A 150 17.00 -1.44 -2.65
C LEU A 150 17.93 -0.65 -1.72
N GLN A 151 18.93 0.02 -2.30
CA GLN A 151 19.89 0.84 -1.57
C GLN A 151 19.26 2.05 -0.85
N ASP A 152 18.13 2.54 -1.37
CA ASP A 152 17.43 3.71 -0.85
C ASP A 152 16.25 3.34 0.06
N SER A 153 15.92 2.05 0.18
CA SER A 153 14.69 1.60 0.85
C SER A 153 14.62 2.02 2.32
N MET A 154 15.72 1.91 3.07
CA MET A 154 15.76 2.33 4.47
C MET A 154 15.75 3.85 4.61
N LYS A 155 16.44 4.56 3.71
CA LYS A 155 16.36 6.03 3.68
C LYS A 155 14.93 6.48 3.45
N PHE A 156 14.24 5.88 2.47
CA PHE A 156 12.84 6.14 2.20
C PHE A 156 11.95 5.81 3.39
N ALA A 157 12.15 4.65 4.04
CA ALA A 157 11.34 4.21 5.18
C ALA A 157 11.36 5.22 6.33
N PHE A 158 12.52 5.80 6.63
CA PHE A 158 12.70 6.77 7.72
C PHE A 158 12.46 8.23 7.33
N ASP A 159 12.33 8.57 6.05
CA ASP A 159 12.09 9.94 5.61
C ASP A 159 10.60 10.31 5.77
N GLU A 160 10.30 11.14 6.76
CA GLU A 160 8.93 11.58 7.11
C GLU A 160 8.28 12.47 6.04
N ASN A 161 9.03 12.98 5.06
CA ASN A 161 8.47 13.77 3.96
C ASN A 161 7.65 12.93 2.96
N PHE A 162 7.76 11.61 3.02
CA PHE A 162 6.93 10.70 2.23
C PHE A 162 5.87 10.05 3.14
N PRO A 163 4.59 10.48 3.07
CA PRO A 163 3.51 9.83 3.80
C PRO A 163 3.42 8.37 3.38
N LYS A 164 3.59 7.44 4.31
CA LYS A 164 3.62 6.01 4.00
C LYS A 164 3.02 5.17 5.11
N THR A 165 2.53 3.99 4.74
CA THR A 165 1.94 3.07 5.72
C THR A 165 3.02 2.34 6.50
N MET A 166 2.68 1.90 7.72
CA MET A 166 3.55 1.03 8.52
C MET A 166 3.91 -0.28 7.82
N GLY A 167 3.06 -0.77 6.91
CA GLY A 167 3.33 -1.96 6.11
C GLY A 167 4.58 -1.80 5.23
N VAL A 168 4.77 -0.63 4.61
CA VAL A 168 5.98 -0.31 3.82
C VAL A 168 7.23 -0.36 4.70
N ILE A 169 7.19 0.32 5.86
CA ILE A 169 8.34 0.38 6.78
C ILE A 169 8.68 -1.02 7.30
N PHE A 170 7.69 -1.76 7.79
CA PHE A 170 7.88 -3.11 8.34
C PHE A 170 8.44 -4.08 7.29
N SER A 171 7.87 -4.08 6.08
CA SER A 171 8.27 -5.01 5.02
C SER A 171 9.69 -4.76 4.53
N PHE A 172 10.14 -3.51 4.43
CA PHE A 172 11.54 -3.18 4.11
C PHE A 172 12.49 -3.64 5.21
N MET A 173 12.16 -3.40 6.48
CA MET A 173 12.95 -3.90 7.61
C MET A 173 13.01 -5.44 7.64
N TRP A 174 11.88 -6.09 7.39
CA TRP A 174 11.80 -7.56 7.30
C TRP A 174 12.72 -8.10 6.21
N PHE A 175 12.71 -7.48 5.02
CA PHE A 175 13.53 -7.90 3.89
C PHE A 175 15.04 -7.77 4.18
N GLN A 176 15.46 -6.65 4.78
CA GLN A 176 16.87 -6.43 5.15
C GLN A 176 17.33 -7.50 6.15
N ASN A 177 16.49 -7.82 7.14
CA ASN A 177 16.80 -8.85 8.13
C ASN A 177 16.84 -10.26 7.50
N HIS A 178 15.90 -10.59 6.60
CA HIS A 178 15.88 -11.88 5.91
C HIS A 178 17.13 -12.07 5.05
N ARG A 179 17.53 -11.07 4.26
CA ARG A 179 18.75 -11.15 3.44
C ARG A 179 20.01 -11.29 4.28
N ALA A 180 20.08 -10.60 5.42
CA ALA A 180 21.20 -10.74 6.33
C ALA A 180 21.30 -12.18 6.88
N GLN A 181 20.18 -12.82 7.21
CA GLN A 181 20.14 -14.21 7.64
C GLN A 181 20.58 -15.18 6.54
N GLU A 182 20.08 -15.01 5.30
CA GLU A 182 20.49 -15.83 4.16
C GLU A 182 21.99 -15.72 3.83
N GLN A 183 22.63 -14.60 4.16
CA GLN A 183 24.08 -14.42 4.02
C GLN A 183 24.88 -15.09 5.14
N LEU A 184 24.32 -15.22 6.34
CA LEU A 184 24.96 -15.89 7.47
C LEU A 184 24.88 -17.43 7.37
N GLU A 185 23.92 -17.94 6.61
CA GLU A 185 23.71 -19.38 6.40
C GLU A 185 24.51 -19.96 5.21
N LYS A 186 25.24 -19.11 4.47
CA LYS A 186 26.14 -19.49 3.36
C LYS A 186 27.60 -19.51 3.79
#